data_AF-A0A5C9EQ54-F1
#
_entry.id   AF-A0A5C9EQ54-F1
#
_cell.length_a   1.000
_cell.length_b   1.000
_cell.length_c   1.000
_cell.angle_alpha   90.00
_cell.angle_beta   90.00
_cell.angle_gamma   90.00
#
_symmetry.space_group_name_H-M   'P 1'
#
loop_
_entity.id
_entity.type
_entity.pdbx_description
1 polymer ?
#
loop_
_entity_poly.entity_id
_entity_poly.type
_entity_poly.pdbx_seq_one_letter_code
_entity_poly.pdbx_strand_id
1 'polypeptide(L)'
;MSFVFIAFFFALVFLAIGALETIITGYFKEIYRITFPLSYCSVVVADIFLYNFAMEITGKGRKGFIPIIILGMIIIILLLLPWNWWGFPREVYEGKLNIRTYSTIIFAVYSIAIYSIIATISWKAKSQANEKVLEKGLLILFLGVMSMIVFFVMISIDNILIVVFSHSGYSIFVYLGWVFAFLFILFLYLSLAMPKWIKNRLKP
;
A
#
# COMPACT_ATOMS: atom_id res chain seq x y z
N MET A 1 -0.62 12.28 -11.00
CA MET A 1 -0.05 12.42 -9.64
C MET A 1 -1.07 12.82 -8.58
N SER A 2 -1.94 13.81 -8.81
CA SER A 2 -3.03 14.11 -7.88
C SER A 2 -3.89 12.88 -7.56
N PHE A 3 -4.11 12.00 -8.55
CA PHE A 3 -4.83 10.74 -8.35
C PHE A 3 -4.18 9.76 -7.37
N VAL A 4 -2.84 9.69 -7.31
CA VAL A 4 -2.13 8.81 -6.33
C VAL A 4 -2.39 9.31 -4.91
N PHE A 5 -2.25 10.62 -4.69
CA PHE A 5 -2.53 11.23 -3.39
C PHE A 5 -3.99 11.11 -2.99
N ILE A 6 -4.91 11.32 -3.93
CA ILE A 6 -6.35 11.14 -3.69
C ILE A 6 -6.66 9.69 -3.31
N ALA A 7 -6.07 8.72 -4.02
CA ALA A 7 -6.26 7.31 -3.71
C ALA A 7 -5.72 6.93 -2.32
N PHE A 8 -4.51 7.38 -1.96
CA PHE A 8 -4.00 7.17 -0.59
C PHE A 8 -4.80 7.92 0.47
N PHE A 9 -5.29 9.12 0.16
CA PHE A 9 -6.17 9.85 1.06
C PHE A 9 -7.45 9.06 1.35
N PHE A 10 -8.12 8.54 0.31
CA PHE A 10 -9.27 7.67 0.50
C PHE A 10 -8.92 6.38 1.26
N ALA A 11 -7.77 5.76 0.97
CA ALA A 11 -7.31 4.59 1.70
C ALA A 11 -7.21 4.86 3.22
N LEU A 12 -6.62 5.99 3.60
CA LEU A 12 -6.48 6.42 4.99
C LEU A 12 -7.82 6.80 5.62
N VAL A 13 -8.69 7.50 4.88
CA VAL A 13 -10.03 7.87 5.35
C VAL A 13 -10.88 6.63 5.63
N PHE A 14 -10.92 5.66 4.72
CA PHE A 14 -11.67 4.43 4.93
C PHE A 14 -11.13 3.64 6.13
N LEU A 15 -9.81 3.55 6.26
CA LEU A 15 -9.19 2.90 7.40
C LEU A 15 -9.53 3.62 8.72
N ALA A 16 -9.47 4.96 8.75
CA ALA A 16 -9.81 5.76 9.91
C ALA A 16 -11.29 5.58 10.32
N ILE A 17 -12.21 5.55 9.35
CA ILE A 17 -13.63 5.30 9.62
C ILE A 17 -13.85 3.91 10.24
N GLY A 18 -13.19 2.87 9.70
CA GLY A 18 -13.29 1.52 10.27
C GLY A 18 -12.68 1.41 11.68
N ALA A 19 -11.54 2.06 11.90
CA ALA A 19 -10.90 2.13 13.20
C ALA A 19 -11.78 2.88 14.23
N LEU A 20 -12.45 3.97 13.82
CA LEU A 20 -13.34 4.73 14.67
C LEU A 20 -14.55 3.91 15.13
N GLU A 21 -15.16 3.11 14.24
CA GLU A 21 -16.24 2.18 14.64
C GLU A 21 -15.74 1.20 15.72
N THR A 22 -14.52 0.68 15.53
CA THR A 22 -13.92 -0.27 16.48
C THR A 22 -13.68 0.38 17.83
N ILE A 23 -13.21 1.64 17.86
CA ILE A 23 -12.99 2.41 19.09
C ILE A 23 -14.32 2.70 19.80
N ILE A 24 -15.35 3.11 19.06
CA ILE A 24 -16.66 3.48 19.64
C ILE A 24 -17.40 2.25 20.15
N THR A 25 -17.38 1.15 19.38
CA THR A 25 -18.24 0.00 19.65
C THR A 25 -17.52 -1.14 20.36
N GLY A 26 -16.20 -1.15 20.39
CA GLY A 26 -15.38 -2.24 20.92
C GLY A 26 -15.29 -3.47 19.99
N TYR A 27 -15.95 -3.46 18.83
CA TYR A 27 -16.02 -4.59 17.90
C TYR A 27 -15.83 -4.15 16.45
N PHE A 28 -15.34 -5.07 15.62
CA PHE A 28 -15.27 -4.90 14.16
C PHE A 28 -16.63 -5.24 13.53
N LYS A 29 -17.48 -4.24 13.25
CA LYS A 29 -18.85 -4.44 12.77
C LYS A 29 -18.96 -4.09 11.27
N GLU A 30 -20.17 -3.74 10.81
CA GLU A 30 -20.47 -3.58 9.39
C GLU A 30 -19.72 -2.39 8.74
N ILE A 31 -19.49 -1.29 9.47
CA ILE A 31 -18.74 -0.17 8.89
C ILE A 31 -17.30 -0.60 8.63
N TYR A 32 -16.63 -1.21 9.60
CA TYR A 32 -15.30 -1.79 9.43
C TYR A 32 -15.28 -2.79 8.28
N ARG A 33 -16.30 -3.65 8.19
CA ARG A 33 -16.39 -4.68 7.14
C ARG A 33 -16.42 -4.10 5.73
N ILE A 34 -17.02 -2.94 5.55
CA ILE A 34 -17.11 -2.25 4.26
C ILE A 34 -15.87 -1.39 4.01
N THR A 35 -15.44 -0.61 5.00
CA THR A 35 -14.38 0.38 4.79
C THR A 35 -13.00 -0.24 4.69
N PHE A 36 -12.74 -1.36 5.37
CA PHE A 36 -11.43 -2.01 5.31
C PHE A 36 -11.05 -2.53 3.90
N PRO A 37 -11.90 -3.30 3.18
CA PRO A 37 -11.59 -3.67 1.81
C PRO A 37 -11.57 -2.47 0.85
N LEU A 38 -12.37 -1.43 1.08
CA LEU A 38 -12.31 -0.20 0.29
C LEU A 38 -10.98 0.55 0.46
N SER A 39 -10.38 0.48 1.65
CA SER A 39 -9.02 0.97 1.88
C SER A 39 -8.01 0.24 0.98
N TYR A 40 -8.05 -1.09 0.96
CA TYR A 40 -7.18 -1.89 0.09
C TYR A 40 -7.43 -1.67 -1.40
N CYS A 41 -8.69 -1.54 -1.82
CA CYS A 41 -9.03 -1.19 -3.21
C CYS A 41 -8.42 0.17 -3.60
N SER A 42 -8.46 1.14 -2.69
CA SER A 42 -7.85 2.46 -2.91
C SER A 42 -6.32 2.36 -3.06
N VAL A 43 -5.67 1.46 -2.32
CA VAL A 43 -4.24 1.18 -2.49
C VAL A 43 -3.94 0.52 -3.84
N VAL A 44 -4.73 -0.46 -4.27
CA VAL A 44 -4.57 -1.06 -5.62
C VAL A 44 -4.69 0.00 -6.72
N VAL A 45 -5.64 0.92 -6.60
CA VAL A 45 -5.78 2.06 -7.53
C VAL A 45 -4.56 2.98 -7.46
N ALA A 46 -4.04 3.26 -6.26
CA ALA A 46 -2.82 4.04 -6.08
C ALA A 46 -1.61 3.37 -6.73
N ASP A 47 -1.46 2.04 -6.61
CA ASP A 47 -0.39 1.25 -7.21
C ASP A 47 -0.39 1.37 -8.74
N ILE A 48 -1.57 1.27 -9.37
CA ILE A 48 -1.73 1.43 -10.83
C ILE A 48 -1.26 2.83 -11.27
N PHE A 49 -1.72 3.88 -10.58
CA PHE A 49 -1.33 5.25 -10.92
C PHE A 49 0.14 5.54 -10.65
N LEU A 50 0.70 4.99 -9.57
CA LEU A 50 2.11 5.16 -9.23
C LEU A 50 3.00 4.43 -10.24
N TYR A 51 2.58 3.25 -10.69
CA TYR A 51 3.25 2.55 -11.79
C TYR A 51 3.20 3.36 -13.08
N ASN A 52 2.03 3.92 -13.45
CA ASN A 52 1.91 4.78 -14.62
C ASN A 52 2.87 5.98 -14.55
N PHE A 53 2.94 6.63 -13.38
CA PHE A 53 3.87 7.73 -13.17
C PHE A 53 5.34 7.31 -13.33
N ALA A 54 5.73 6.17 -12.76
CA ALA A 54 7.10 5.65 -12.90
C ALA A 54 7.44 5.35 -14.37
N MET A 55 6.48 4.85 -15.15
CA MET A 55 6.64 4.66 -16.59
C MET A 55 6.78 5.98 -17.35
N GLU A 56 5.97 6.99 -17.01
CA GLU A 56 6.00 8.31 -17.68
C GLU A 56 7.36 9.00 -17.46
N ILE A 57 7.91 8.95 -16.25
CA ILE A 57 9.23 9.54 -15.97
C ILE A 57 10.34 8.83 -16.74
N THR A 58 10.27 7.51 -16.85
CA THR A 58 11.43 6.71 -17.30
C THR A 58 11.32 6.16 -18.71
N GLY A 59 10.15 6.27 -19.34
CA GLY A 59 9.87 5.72 -20.67
C GLY A 59 9.89 4.18 -20.73
N LYS A 60 10.05 3.48 -19.60
CA LYS A 60 10.19 2.02 -19.52
C LYS A 60 8.94 1.38 -18.94
N GLY A 61 8.67 0.13 -19.29
CA GLY A 61 7.59 -0.68 -18.68
C GLY A 61 6.22 -0.62 -19.36
N ARG A 62 6.05 0.13 -20.46
CA ARG A 62 4.73 0.29 -21.14
C ARG A 62 3.97 -1.01 -21.42
N LYS A 63 4.68 -2.08 -21.80
CA LYS A 63 4.06 -3.39 -22.10
C LYS A 63 3.44 -4.07 -20.86
N GLY A 64 3.88 -3.72 -19.66
CA GLY A 64 3.40 -4.30 -18.40
C GLY A 64 2.15 -3.62 -17.82
N PHE A 65 1.73 -2.48 -18.37
CA PHE A 65 0.66 -1.67 -17.78
C PHE A 65 -0.72 -2.36 -17.80
N ILE A 66 -1.11 -2.92 -18.95
CA ILE A 66 -2.41 -3.60 -19.10
C ILE A 66 -2.50 -4.82 -18.16
N PRO A 67 -1.49 -5.73 -18.10
CA PRO A 67 -1.49 -6.81 -17.11
C PRO A 67 -1.67 -6.33 -15.66
N ILE A 68 -1.02 -5.23 -15.28
CA ILE A 68 -1.12 -4.66 -13.93
C ILE A 68 -2.55 -4.20 -13.62
N ILE A 69 -3.19 -3.51 -14.56
CA ILE A 69 -4.60 -3.10 -14.40
C ILE A 69 -5.50 -4.33 -14.24
N ILE A 70 -5.34 -5.34 -15.11
CA ILE A 70 -6.18 -6.55 -15.07
C ILE A 70 -6.03 -7.27 -13.74
N LEU A 71 -4.78 -7.46 -13.26
CA LEU A 71 -4.51 -8.08 -11.97
C LEU A 71 -5.08 -7.25 -10.81
N GLY A 72 -4.92 -5.91 -10.84
CA GLY A 72 -5.49 -5.02 -9.85
C GLY A 72 -7.02 -5.12 -9.79
N MET A 73 -7.70 -5.17 -10.94
CA MET A 73 -9.15 -5.35 -11.00
C MET A 73 -9.60 -6.71 -10.44
N ILE A 74 -8.88 -7.79 -10.75
CA ILE A 74 -9.16 -9.11 -10.16
C ILE A 74 -9.04 -9.04 -8.63
N ILE A 75 -7.99 -8.40 -8.11
CA ILE A 75 -7.77 -8.25 -6.68
C ILE A 75 -8.88 -7.43 -6.03
N ILE A 76 -9.29 -6.31 -6.63
CA ILE A 76 -10.43 -5.51 -6.14
C ILE A 76 -11.70 -6.37 -6.03
N ILE A 77 -12.01 -7.16 -7.06
CA ILE A 77 -13.16 -8.07 -7.02
C ILE A 77 -13.02 -9.06 -5.86
N LEU A 78 -11.86 -9.69 -5.70
CA LEU A 78 -11.60 -10.65 -4.60
C LEU A 78 -11.72 -10.00 -3.21
N LEU A 79 -11.31 -8.74 -3.06
CA LEU A 79 -11.40 -7.98 -1.81
C LEU A 79 -12.84 -7.63 -1.43
N LEU A 80 -13.69 -7.34 -2.43
CA LEU A 80 -15.08 -6.93 -2.25
C LEU A 80 -16.07 -8.10 -2.26
N LEU A 81 -15.61 -9.33 -2.49
CA LEU A 81 -16.43 -10.52 -2.44
C LEU A 81 -17.20 -10.60 -1.11
N PRO A 82 -18.52 -10.88 -1.10
CA PRO A 82 -19.32 -10.95 0.13
C PRO A 82 -18.80 -11.97 1.16
N TRP A 83 -18.15 -13.03 0.64
CA TRP A 83 -17.49 -14.13 1.36
C TRP A 83 -16.16 -13.70 2.00
N ASN A 84 -15.59 -12.56 1.59
CA ASN A 84 -14.37 -11.99 2.15
C ASN A 84 -14.73 -11.22 3.43
N TRP A 85 -14.75 -11.95 4.55
CA TRP A 85 -15.27 -11.44 5.80
C TRP A 85 -14.22 -10.68 6.61
N TRP A 86 -14.44 -9.38 6.78
CA TRP A 86 -13.50 -8.49 7.47
C TRP A 86 -13.84 -8.26 8.96
N GLY A 87 -15.07 -8.54 9.44
CA GLY A 87 -15.55 -8.23 10.81
C GLY A 87 -15.86 -9.42 11.74
N PHE A 88 -16.70 -9.21 12.76
CA PHE A 88 -17.26 -10.21 13.70
C PHE A 88 -18.75 -10.48 13.34
N PRO A 89 -19.36 -11.66 13.61
CA PRO A 89 -18.90 -12.82 14.38
C PRO A 89 -18.11 -13.88 13.60
N ARG A 90 -17.07 -14.42 14.26
CA ARG A 90 -16.20 -15.49 13.74
C ARG A 90 -16.91 -16.85 13.68
N GLU A 91 -17.84 -17.09 14.61
CA GLU A 91 -18.54 -18.36 14.84
C GLU A 91 -19.26 -18.91 13.60
N VAL A 92 -19.76 -18.02 12.72
CA VAL A 92 -20.49 -18.42 11.49
C VAL A 92 -19.55 -19.06 10.43
N TYR A 93 -18.24 -18.88 10.60
CA TYR A 93 -17.22 -19.24 9.62
C TYR A 93 -16.06 -20.06 10.20
N GLU A 94 -16.12 -20.48 11.46
CA GLU A 94 -15.17 -21.42 12.04
C GLU A 94 -15.13 -22.72 11.21
N GLY A 95 -13.93 -23.16 10.84
CA GLY A 95 -13.72 -24.35 10.00
C GLY A 95 -13.89 -24.14 8.48
N LYS A 96 -14.25 -22.94 8.01
CA LYS A 96 -14.30 -22.62 6.57
C LYS A 96 -12.96 -22.01 6.09
N LEU A 97 -12.67 -22.17 4.81
CA LEU A 97 -11.46 -21.63 4.19
C LEU A 97 -11.44 -20.10 4.33
N ASN A 98 -10.43 -19.56 5.00
CA ASN A 98 -10.32 -18.13 5.30
C ASN A 98 -9.84 -17.34 4.07
N ILE A 99 -10.78 -17.04 3.16
CA ILE A 99 -10.51 -16.33 1.90
C ILE A 99 -9.84 -14.97 2.13
N ARG A 100 -10.12 -14.31 3.25
CA ARG A 100 -9.54 -13.01 3.63
C ARG A 100 -8.02 -13.07 3.69
N THR A 101 -7.46 -14.11 4.32
CA THR A 101 -6.02 -14.26 4.44
C THR A 101 -5.37 -14.38 3.08
N TYR A 102 -5.92 -15.23 2.22
CA TYR A 102 -5.40 -15.42 0.86
C TYR A 102 -5.54 -14.15 0.02
N SER A 103 -6.69 -13.47 0.06
CA SER A 103 -6.87 -12.21 -0.68
C SER A 103 -5.94 -11.11 -0.18
N THR A 104 -5.66 -11.07 1.14
CA THR A 104 -4.74 -10.08 1.72
C THR A 104 -3.30 -10.37 1.32
N ILE A 105 -2.88 -11.65 1.31
CA ILE A 105 -1.56 -12.06 0.84
C ILE A 105 -1.40 -11.77 -0.66
N ILE A 106 -2.40 -12.12 -1.49
CA ILE A 106 -2.37 -11.85 -2.93
C ILE A 106 -2.25 -10.34 -3.19
N PHE A 107 -3.05 -9.52 -2.48
CA PHE A 107 -2.96 -8.07 -2.52
C PHE A 107 -1.56 -7.57 -2.12
N ALA A 108 -1.02 -8.04 -1.00
CA ALA A 108 0.30 -7.65 -0.53
C ALA A 108 1.40 -8.03 -1.53
N VAL A 109 1.37 -9.24 -2.10
CA VAL A 109 2.32 -9.69 -3.12
C VAL A 109 2.22 -8.84 -4.38
N TYR A 110 1.00 -8.52 -4.83
CA TYR A 110 0.79 -7.61 -5.96
C TYR A 110 1.42 -6.25 -5.68
N SER A 111 1.10 -5.61 -4.55
CA SER A 111 1.65 -4.31 -4.20
C SER A 111 3.17 -4.37 -4.08
N ILE A 112 3.74 -5.37 -3.39
CA ILE A 112 5.20 -5.58 -3.28
C ILE A 112 5.84 -5.68 -4.67
N ALA A 113 5.23 -6.39 -5.62
CA ALA A 113 5.75 -6.51 -6.97
C ALA A 113 5.76 -5.15 -7.70
N ILE A 114 4.66 -4.40 -7.62
CA ILE A 114 4.56 -3.05 -8.21
C ILE A 114 5.61 -2.11 -7.61
N TYR A 115 5.67 -2.05 -6.28
CA TYR A 115 6.65 -1.23 -5.58
C TYR A 115 8.09 -1.66 -5.88
N SER A 116 8.38 -2.95 -6.01
CA SER A 116 9.72 -3.44 -6.39
C SER A 116 10.13 -2.99 -7.79
N ILE A 117 9.19 -2.97 -8.74
CA ILE A 117 9.43 -2.43 -10.09
C ILE A 117 9.72 -0.93 -10.01
N ILE A 118 8.90 -0.17 -9.28
CA ILE A 118 9.08 1.27 -9.12
C ILE A 118 10.40 1.60 -8.42
N ALA A 119 10.79 0.82 -7.40
CA ALA A 119 12.07 0.94 -6.72
C ALA A 119 13.23 0.75 -7.70
N THR A 120 13.17 -0.31 -8.50
CA THR A 120 14.19 -0.60 -9.53
C THR A 120 14.30 0.52 -10.57
N ILE A 121 13.15 1.03 -11.03
CA ILE A 121 13.07 2.13 -11.99
C ILE A 121 13.68 3.41 -11.38
N SER A 122 13.27 3.78 -10.17
CA SER A 122 13.74 4.98 -9.47
C SER A 122 15.24 4.91 -9.19
N TRP A 123 15.73 3.74 -8.78
CA TRP A 123 17.16 3.52 -8.52
C TRP A 123 18.00 3.66 -9.79
N LYS A 124 17.55 3.13 -10.93
CA LYS A 124 18.26 3.25 -12.21
C LYS A 124 18.18 4.66 -12.78
N ALA A 125 17.05 5.34 -12.59
CA ALA A 125 16.85 6.70 -13.09
C ALA A 125 17.66 7.73 -12.30
N LYS A 126 17.83 7.57 -10.98
CA LYS A 126 18.60 8.53 -10.17
C LYS A 126 20.04 8.67 -10.65
N SER A 127 20.68 7.56 -11.05
CA SER A 127 22.08 7.57 -11.52
C SER A 127 22.25 8.21 -12.90
N GLN A 128 21.15 8.47 -13.60
CA GLN A 128 21.11 9.10 -14.92
C GLN A 128 20.62 10.55 -14.86
N ALA A 129 20.29 11.05 -13.66
CA ALA A 129 19.77 12.40 -13.47
C ALA A 129 20.91 13.43 -13.57
N ASN A 130 20.74 14.41 -14.47
CA ASN A 130 21.70 15.51 -14.63
C ASN A 130 21.59 16.55 -13.51
N GLU A 131 20.41 16.69 -12.89
CA GLU A 131 20.16 17.64 -11.82
C GLU A 131 20.18 16.97 -10.44
N LYS A 132 20.95 17.54 -9.49
CA LYS A 132 21.03 17.05 -8.10
C LYS A 132 19.67 16.97 -7.41
N VAL A 133 18.77 17.89 -7.73
CA VAL A 133 17.39 17.92 -7.18
C VAL A 133 16.61 16.69 -7.62
N LEU A 134 16.67 16.35 -8.91
CA LEU A 134 16.01 15.18 -9.47
C LEU A 134 16.61 13.88 -8.93
N GLU A 135 17.94 13.79 -8.85
CA GLU A 135 18.64 12.65 -8.26
C GLU A 135 18.17 12.38 -6.82
N LYS A 136 18.14 13.42 -5.97
CA LYS A 136 17.68 13.30 -4.58
C LYS A 136 16.19 13.00 -4.51
N GLY A 137 15.37 13.58 -5.39
CA GLY A 137 13.94 13.30 -5.46
C GLY A 137 13.67 11.82 -5.74
N LEU A 138 14.39 11.23 -6.70
CA LEU A 138 14.29 9.81 -7.04
C LEU A 138 14.85 8.90 -5.95
N LEU A 139 15.91 9.31 -5.25
CA LEU A 139 16.42 8.58 -4.08
C LEU A 139 15.38 8.55 -2.95
N ILE A 140 14.74 9.68 -2.65
CA ILE A 140 13.69 9.74 -1.61
C ILE A 140 12.47 8.92 -2.05
N LEU A 141 12.09 8.95 -3.34
CA LEU A 141 11.03 8.09 -3.88
C LEU A 141 11.34 6.61 -3.64
N PHE A 142 12.57 6.20 -3.96
CA PHE A 142 13.05 4.84 -3.72
C PHE A 142 12.91 4.44 -2.24
N LEU A 143 13.35 5.30 -1.30
CA LEU A 143 13.22 5.03 0.13
C LEU A 143 11.76 4.95 0.58
N GLY A 144 10.88 5.80 0.04
CA GLY A 144 9.44 5.71 0.28
C GLY A 144 8.89 4.36 -0.16
N VAL A 145 9.14 3.99 -1.41
CA VAL A 145 8.68 2.74 -2.00
C VAL A 145 9.21 1.52 -1.24
N MET A 146 10.48 1.52 -0.82
CA MET A 146 11.04 0.47 0.04
C MET A 146 10.33 0.39 1.38
N SER A 147 9.97 1.53 1.98
CA SER A 147 9.20 1.56 3.22
C SER A 147 7.83 0.89 3.02
N MET A 148 7.16 1.15 1.91
CA MET A 148 5.88 0.51 1.61
C MET A 148 5.99 -1.01 1.37
N ILE A 149 7.08 -1.48 0.74
CA ILE A 149 7.37 -2.92 0.65
C ILE A 149 7.48 -3.54 2.04
N VAL A 150 8.24 -2.92 2.93
CA VAL A 150 8.41 -3.42 4.31
C VAL A 150 7.07 -3.42 5.05
N PHE A 151 6.24 -2.39 4.89
CA PHE A 151 4.88 -2.38 5.43
C PHE A 151 4.10 -3.63 5.01
N PHE A 152 4.04 -3.96 3.71
CA PHE A 152 3.31 -5.13 3.24
C PHE A 152 3.89 -6.45 3.73
N VAL A 153 5.22 -6.54 3.87
CA VAL A 153 5.87 -7.71 4.48
C VAL A 153 5.42 -7.88 5.93
N MET A 154 5.42 -6.81 6.72
CA MET A 154 5.00 -6.86 8.12
C MET A 154 3.52 -7.24 8.28
N ILE A 155 2.64 -6.68 7.46
CA ILE A 155 1.21 -7.04 7.44
C ILE A 155 1.01 -8.50 7.00
N SER A 156 1.80 -8.99 6.05
CA SER A 156 1.72 -10.39 5.61
C SER A 156 2.17 -11.36 6.71
N ILE A 157 3.27 -11.05 7.41
CA ILE A 157 3.76 -11.85 8.54
C ILE A 157 2.71 -11.90 9.66
N ASP A 158 2.11 -10.77 10.01
CA ASP A 158 1.06 -10.72 11.03
C ASP A 158 -0.15 -11.60 10.67
N ASN A 159 -0.62 -11.52 9.43
CA ASN A 159 -1.72 -12.36 8.95
C ASN A 159 -1.36 -13.86 9.01
N ILE A 160 -0.12 -14.22 8.68
CA ILE A 160 0.36 -15.61 8.79
C ILE A 160 0.38 -16.05 10.27
N LEU A 161 0.84 -15.21 11.19
CA LEU A 161 0.83 -15.52 12.63
C LEU A 161 -0.58 -15.76 13.16
N ILE A 162 -1.53 -14.92 12.78
CA ILE A 162 -2.93 -15.06 13.21
C ILE A 162 -3.53 -16.37 12.67
N VAL A 163 -3.26 -16.70 11.41
CA VAL A 163 -3.97 -17.78 10.71
C VAL A 163 -3.33 -19.14 10.92
N VAL A 164 -2.00 -19.22 10.84
CA VAL A 164 -1.25 -20.48 10.93
C VAL A 164 -0.91 -20.81 12.37
N PHE A 165 -0.57 -19.80 13.17
CA PHE A 165 -0.08 -19.98 14.54
C PHE A 165 -1.14 -19.61 15.59
N SER A 166 -2.38 -19.31 15.18
CA SER A 166 -3.49 -18.93 16.07
C SER A 166 -3.13 -17.80 17.04
N HIS A 167 -2.29 -16.86 16.60
CA HIS A 167 -1.87 -15.74 17.42
C HIS A 167 -3.07 -14.87 17.81
N SER A 168 -3.16 -14.50 19.09
CA SER A 168 -4.29 -13.74 19.63
C SER A 168 -4.15 -12.25 19.29
N GLY A 169 -4.86 -11.82 18.26
CA GLY A 169 -4.93 -10.41 17.87
C GLY A 169 -3.72 -9.95 17.07
N TYR A 170 -3.50 -8.63 17.03
CA TYR A 170 -2.42 -8.02 16.25
C TYR A 170 -1.06 -8.17 16.97
N SER A 171 -0.07 -8.65 16.25
CA SER A 171 1.30 -8.78 16.72
C SER A 171 2.08 -7.45 16.61
N ILE A 172 3.33 -7.46 17.13
CA ILE A 172 4.26 -6.33 16.99
C ILE A 172 4.47 -5.89 15.53
N PHE A 173 4.33 -6.82 14.58
CA PHE A 173 4.56 -6.55 13.17
C PHE A 173 3.56 -5.53 12.59
N VAL A 174 2.31 -5.53 13.03
CA VAL A 174 1.33 -4.50 12.59
C VAL A 174 1.76 -3.11 13.01
N TYR A 175 2.19 -2.95 14.26
CA TYR A 175 2.64 -1.66 14.77
C TYR A 175 3.91 -1.17 14.04
N LEU A 176 4.87 -2.07 13.80
CA LEU A 176 6.05 -1.77 12.98
C LEU A 176 5.67 -1.40 11.54
N GLY A 177 4.72 -2.12 10.94
CA GLY A 177 4.17 -1.82 9.63
C GLY A 177 3.67 -0.37 9.55
N TRP A 178 2.88 0.08 10.52
CA TRP A 178 2.37 1.45 10.54
C TRP A 178 3.46 2.53 10.57
N VAL A 179 4.58 2.26 11.24
CA VAL A 179 5.76 3.15 11.18
C VAL A 179 6.26 3.28 9.74
N PHE A 180 6.37 2.16 9.01
CA PHE A 180 6.79 2.17 7.61
C PHE A 180 5.76 2.82 6.67
N ALA A 181 4.47 2.66 6.92
CA ALA A 181 3.42 3.36 6.18
C ALA A 181 3.52 4.88 6.36
N PHE A 182 3.79 5.35 7.59
CA PHE A 182 4.04 6.76 7.87
C PHE A 182 5.29 7.27 7.15
N LEU A 183 6.40 6.53 7.22
CA LEU A 183 7.64 6.87 6.49
C LEU A 183 7.41 6.93 4.98
N PHE A 184 6.62 6.03 4.42
CA PHE A 184 6.24 6.06 3.00
C PHE A 184 5.56 7.39 2.63
N ILE A 185 4.52 7.81 3.38
CA ILE A 185 3.81 9.08 3.11
C ILE A 185 4.77 10.26 3.19
N LEU A 186 5.61 10.30 4.23
CA LEU A 186 6.59 11.35 4.43
C LEU A 186 7.58 11.43 3.26
N PHE A 187 8.18 10.31 2.87
CA PHE A 187 9.12 10.25 1.75
C PHE A 187 8.45 10.55 0.42
N LEU A 188 7.23 10.04 0.19
CA LEU A 188 6.48 10.34 -1.03
C LEU A 188 6.22 11.86 -1.15
N TYR A 189 5.80 12.51 -0.07
CA TYR A 189 5.63 13.96 -0.04
C TYR A 189 6.95 14.70 -0.31
N LEU A 190 8.04 14.34 0.39
CA LEU A 190 9.35 14.99 0.24
C LEU A 190 9.97 14.79 -1.15
N SER A 191 9.77 13.61 -1.75
CA SER A 191 10.22 13.30 -3.10
C SER A 191 9.52 14.17 -4.14
N LEU A 192 8.21 14.37 -3.98
CA LEU A 192 7.36 15.00 -5.01
C LEU A 192 7.26 16.51 -4.86
N ALA A 193 6.96 17.01 -3.66
CA ALA A 193 6.81 18.44 -3.42
C ALA A 193 8.15 19.14 -3.22
N MET A 194 9.15 18.40 -2.74
CA MET A 194 10.48 18.86 -2.31
C MET A 194 10.53 20.34 -1.87
N PRO A 195 10.32 20.62 -0.58
CA PRO A 195 10.26 21.98 -0.06
C PRO A 195 11.42 22.88 -0.52
N LYS A 196 11.13 24.16 -0.74
CA LYS A 196 12.12 25.16 -1.24
C LYS A 196 13.41 25.18 -0.41
N TRP A 197 13.32 24.98 0.90
CA TRP A 197 14.48 24.95 1.79
C TRP A 197 15.41 23.75 1.53
N ILE A 198 14.86 22.59 1.15
CA ILE A 198 15.66 21.42 0.70
C ILE A 198 16.25 21.72 -0.67
N LYS A 199 15.41 22.18 -1.61
CA LYS A 199 15.83 22.49 -2.98
C LYS A 199 16.98 23.49 -3.02
N ASN A 200 16.93 24.54 -2.20
CA ASN A 200 17.97 25.57 -2.14
C ASN A 200 19.29 25.07 -1.58
N ARG A 201 19.29 24.04 -0.73
CA ARG A 201 20.53 23.38 -0.24
C ARG A 201 21.14 22.40 -1.25
N LEU A 202 20.40 22.06 -2.30
CA LEU A 202 20.82 21.12 -3.36
C LEU A 202 21.22 21.80 -4.66
N LYS A 203 20.95 23.11 -4.80
CA LYS A 203 21.50 23.91 -5.89
C LYS A 203 23.02 24.04 -5.69
N PRO A 204 23.83 23.92 -6.76
CA PRO A 204 25.25 24.22 -6.68
C PRO A 204 25.50 25.65 -6.24
#